data_AF-A0A3P3XHU9-F1
#
_entry.id   AF-A0A3P3XHU9-F1
#
_cell.length_a   1.000
_cell.length_b   1.000
_cell.length_c   1.000
_cell.angle_alpha   90.00
_cell.angle_beta   90.00
_cell.angle_gamma   90.00
#
_symmetry.space_group_name_H-M   'P 1'
#
loop_
_entity.id
_entity.type
_entity.pdbx_description
1 polymer ?
#
loop_
_entity_poly.entity_id
_entity_poly.type
_entity_poly.pdbx_seq_one_letter_code
_entity_poly.pdbx_strand_id
1 'polypeptide(L)'
;MIYWNADLAAKISCSRQEMETLLPYIDHLVDVSRTLHQTGIQPSADQFSSEKDIFFRYGLLLVSEGLAGDILEEILAVLLYVSEEKGIAFLRQCVAAEAILSIANGDDQDTLLRKLLPYCGVDRALAALAKGKTEHAD
;
A
#
# COMPACT_ATOMS: atom_id res chain seq x y z
N MET A 1 7.38 -0.82 10.24
CA MET A 1 8.07 -0.45 8.98
C MET A 1 8.70 -1.72 8.45
N ILE A 2 8.18 -2.26 7.33
CA ILE A 2 8.59 -3.58 6.83
C ILE A 2 10.12 -3.65 6.76
N TYR A 3 10.70 -4.60 7.49
CA TYR A 3 12.15 -4.79 7.54
C TYR A 3 12.63 -5.35 6.19
N TRP A 4 13.11 -4.46 5.32
CA TRP A 4 13.67 -4.83 4.03
C TRP A 4 14.95 -5.64 4.22
N ASN A 5 14.92 -6.92 3.87
CA ASN A 5 16.12 -7.73 3.76
C ASN A 5 16.61 -7.80 2.31
N ALA A 6 17.85 -8.28 2.11
CA ALA A 6 18.46 -8.37 0.79
C ALA A 6 17.66 -9.25 -0.19
N ASP A 7 16.98 -10.28 0.31
CA ASP A 7 16.17 -11.20 -0.50
C ASP A 7 14.91 -10.52 -1.04
N LEU A 8 14.21 -9.73 -0.22
CA LEU A 8 13.07 -8.92 -0.64
C LEU A 8 13.52 -7.84 -1.63
N ALA A 9 14.64 -7.17 -1.36
CA ALA A 9 15.20 -6.18 -2.27
C ALA A 9 15.56 -6.79 -3.64
N ALA A 10 16.10 -8.01 -3.67
CA ALA A 10 16.44 -8.71 -4.91
C ALA A 10 15.21 -9.06 -5.77
N LYS A 11 14.03 -9.24 -5.16
CA LYS A 11 12.77 -9.43 -5.90
C LYS A 11 12.29 -8.14 -6.57
N ILE A 12 12.70 -6.97 -6.08
CA ILE A 12 12.40 -5.66 -6.67
C ILE A 12 13.40 -5.40 -7.81
N SER A 13 13.08 -5.89 -9.01
CA SER A 13 13.78 -5.54 -10.23
C SER A 13 12.80 -4.89 -11.20
N CYS A 14 12.67 -3.57 -11.10
CA CYS A 14 11.74 -2.78 -11.90
C CYS A 14 12.49 -1.73 -12.69
N SER A 15 12.18 -1.62 -13.98
CA SER A 15 12.51 -0.46 -14.79
C SER A 15 11.72 0.77 -14.33
N ARG A 16 12.23 1.96 -14.69
CA ARG A 16 11.52 3.21 -14.42
C ARG A 16 10.12 3.25 -15.05
N GLN A 17 9.96 2.63 -16.23
CA GLN A 17 8.70 2.58 -16.95
C GLN A 17 7.67 1.69 -16.25
N GLU A 18 8.10 0.56 -15.68
CA GLU A 18 7.22 -0.30 -14.87
C GLU A 18 6.73 0.41 -13.62
N MET A 19 7.59 1.18 -12.95
CA MET A 19 7.19 1.98 -11.77
C MET A 19 6.11 3.03 -12.09
N GLU A 20 5.94 3.45 -13.35
CA GLU A 20 4.86 4.37 -13.74
C GLU A 20 3.48 3.75 -13.57
N THR A 21 3.39 2.42 -13.66
CA THR A 21 2.13 1.68 -13.48
C THR A 21 1.67 1.63 -12.03
N LEU A 22 2.53 2.06 -11.08
CA LEU A 22 2.17 2.12 -9.67
C LEU A 22 1.25 3.29 -9.33
N LEU A 23 1.33 4.41 -10.06
CA LEU A 23 0.55 5.61 -9.70
C LEU A 23 -0.96 5.32 -9.70
N PRO A 24 -1.57 4.74 -10.75
CA PRO A 24 -2.99 4.38 -10.71
C PRO A 24 -3.34 3.37 -9.61
N TYR A 25 -2.38 2.52 -9.22
CA TYR A 25 -2.57 1.57 -8.13
C TYR A 25 -2.53 2.26 -6.76
N ILE A 26 -1.63 3.22 -6.56
CA ILE A 26 -1.59 4.06 -5.35
C ILE A 26 -2.89 4.86 -5.21
N ASP A 27 -3.38 5.46 -6.30
CA ASP A 27 -4.66 6.18 -6.30
C ASP A 27 -5.81 5.29 -5.84
N HIS A 28 -5.87 4.04 -6.35
CA HIS A 28 -6.84 3.04 -5.91
C HIS A 28 -6.73 2.73 -4.40
N LEU A 29 -5.52 2.50 -3.88
CA LEU A 29 -5.32 2.21 -2.46
C LEU A 29 -5.76 3.38 -1.56
N VAL A 30 -5.50 4.61 -2.01
CA VAL A 30 -5.91 5.84 -1.32
C VAL A 30 -7.43 5.99 -1.33
N ASP A 31 -8.10 5.72 -2.45
CA ASP A 31 -9.55 5.79 -2.55
C ASP A 31 -10.24 4.73 -1.66
N VAL A 32 -9.68 3.51 -1.58
CA VAL A 32 -10.14 2.49 -0.64
C VAL A 32 -9.96 2.95 0.81
N SER A 33 -8.77 3.46 1.17
CA SER A 33 -8.49 3.99 2.51
C SER A 33 -9.48 5.11 2.90
N ARG A 34 -9.73 6.06 1.99
CA ARG A 34 -10.70 7.15 2.18
C ARG A 34 -12.11 6.62 2.43
N THR A 35 -12.54 5.65 1.61
CA THR A 35 -13.87 5.03 1.76
C THR A 35 -13.99 4.36 3.12
N LEU A 36 -12.97 3.59 3.54
CA LEU A 36 -12.94 2.92 4.83
C LEU A 36 -12.94 3.91 6.01
N HIS A 37 -12.26 5.04 5.88
CA HIS A 37 -12.28 6.08 6.90
C HIS A 37 -13.68 6.71 7.07
N GLN A 38 -14.46 6.80 5.98
CA GLN A 38 -15.81 7.35 6.00
C GLN A 38 -16.85 6.34 6.50
N THR A 39 -16.76 5.09 6.05
CA THR A 39 -17.78 4.06 6.32
C THR A 39 -17.45 3.17 7.52
N GLY A 40 -16.21 3.21 8.00
CA GLY A 40 -15.65 2.22 8.91
C GLY A 40 -15.30 0.91 8.20
N ILE A 41 -14.46 0.13 8.86
CA ILE A 41 -14.15 -1.26 8.48
C ILE A 41 -15.11 -2.20 9.20
N GLN A 42 -15.73 -3.10 8.45
CA GLN A 42 -16.65 -4.12 8.96
C GLN A 42 -15.97 -5.50 8.89
N PRO A 43 -16.15 -6.37 9.90
CA PRO A 43 -15.58 -7.72 9.92
C PRO A 43 -16.35 -8.67 8.99
N SER A 44 -16.42 -8.35 7.70
CA SER A 44 -17.10 -9.17 6.69
C SER A 44 -16.31 -9.23 5.38
N ALA A 45 -16.19 -10.44 4.84
CA ALA A 45 -15.59 -10.67 3.54
C ALA A 45 -16.35 -9.99 2.38
N ASP A 46 -17.63 -9.72 2.57
CA ASP A 46 -18.47 -9.10 1.55
C ASP A 46 -18.06 -7.65 1.27
N GLN A 47 -17.55 -6.92 2.28
CA GLN A 47 -17.10 -5.53 2.13
C GLN A 47 -15.97 -5.43 1.08
N PHE A 48 -15.12 -6.44 1.00
CA PHE A 48 -13.95 -6.46 0.11
C PHE A 48 -14.11 -7.43 -1.06
N SER A 49 -15.30 -7.94 -1.31
CA SER A 49 -15.58 -8.92 -2.39
C SER A 49 -15.25 -8.39 -3.80
N SER A 50 -15.35 -7.06 -4.00
CA SER A 50 -15.03 -6.38 -5.25
C SER A 50 -13.54 -6.11 -5.45
N GLU A 51 -12.72 -6.24 -4.39
CA GLU A 51 -11.27 -6.09 -4.48
C GLU A 51 -10.66 -7.27 -5.23
N LYS A 52 -9.94 -6.96 -6.31
CA LYS A 52 -9.34 -7.92 -7.23
C LYS A 52 -7.92 -8.29 -6.82
N ASP A 53 -7.23 -7.39 -6.15
CA ASP A 53 -5.90 -7.65 -5.61
C ASP A 53 -6.04 -8.57 -4.37
N ILE A 54 -5.68 -9.84 -4.55
CA ILE A 54 -5.84 -10.88 -3.52
C ILE A 54 -4.98 -10.56 -2.30
N PHE A 55 -3.76 -10.02 -2.50
CA PHE A 55 -2.88 -9.67 -1.40
C PHE A 55 -3.48 -8.53 -0.58
N PHE A 56 -3.94 -7.47 -1.27
CA PHE A 56 -4.54 -6.33 -0.60
C PHE A 56 -5.85 -6.71 0.10
N ARG A 57 -6.72 -7.46 -0.58
CA ARG A 57 -7.98 -7.97 0.00
C ARG A 57 -7.74 -8.78 1.25
N TYR A 58 -6.77 -9.70 1.24
CA TYR A 58 -6.46 -10.51 2.39
C TYR A 58 -5.97 -9.65 3.57
N GLY A 59 -5.11 -8.67 3.30
CA GLY A 59 -4.69 -7.71 4.33
C GLY A 59 -5.86 -6.93 4.93
N LEU A 60 -6.81 -6.44 4.12
CA LEU A 60 -8.00 -5.75 4.61
C LEU A 60 -8.88 -6.63 5.50
N LEU A 61 -8.96 -7.94 5.23
CA LEU A 61 -9.66 -8.89 6.11
C LEU A 61 -8.96 -9.02 7.46
N LEU A 62 -7.63 -9.07 7.50
CA LEU A 62 -6.89 -9.08 8.76
C LEU A 62 -7.16 -7.80 9.57
N VAL A 63 -7.16 -6.63 8.91
CA VAL A 63 -7.49 -5.37 9.58
C VAL A 63 -8.93 -5.39 10.10
N SER A 64 -9.88 -5.96 9.35
CA SER A 64 -11.28 -6.02 9.78
C SER A 64 -11.51 -6.98 10.95
N GLU A 65 -10.65 -7.98 11.12
CA GLU A 65 -10.57 -8.83 12.30
C GLU A 65 -9.89 -8.15 13.50
N GLY A 66 -9.41 -6.92 13.33
CA GLY A 66 -8.78 -6.10 14.38
C GLY A 66 -7.27 -6.29 14.51
N LEU A 67 -6.60 -6.94 13.55
CA LEU A 67 -5.15 -7.05 13.55
C LEU A 67 -4.52 -5.70 13.18
N ALA A 68 -3.50 -5.30 13.94
CA ALA A 68 -2.74 -4.07 13.75
C ALA A 68 -1.33 -4.21 14.36
N GLY A 69 -0.50 -3.17 14.19
CA GLY A 69 0.84 -3.09 14.78
C GLY A 69 1.76 -4.23 14.34
N ASP A 70 2.64 -4.65 15.26
CA ASP A 70 3.72 -5.60 14.98
C ASP A 70 3.21 -6.95 14.45
N ILE A 71 2.07 -7.46 14.96
CA ILE A 71 1.51 -8.74 14.52
C ILE A 71 1.09 -8.67 13.05
N LEU A 72 0.41 -7.60 12.64
CA LEU A 72 0.01 -7.41 11.26
C LEU A 72 1.24 -7.27 10.36
N GLU A 73 2.24 -6.51 10.82
CA GLU A 73 3.49 -6.33 10.10
C GLU A 73 4.25 -7.66 9.88
N GLU A 74 4.33 -8.51 10.91
CA GLU A 74 4.94 -9.83 10.81
C GLU A 74 4.22 -10.74 9.81
N ILE A 75 2.87 -10.76 9.83
CA ILE A 75 2.09 -11.54 8.88
C ILE A 75 2.35 -11.07 7.44
N LEU A 76 2.29 -9.76 7.20
CA LEU A 76 2.54 -9.20 5.86
C LEU A 76 3.98 -9.45 5.41
N ALA A 77 4.96 -9.37 6.30
CA ALA A 77 6.35 -9.68 6.00
C ALA A 77 6.52 -11.16 5.59
N VAL A 78 5.86 -12.08 6.29
CA VAL A 78 5.83 -13.51 5.91
C VAL A 78 5.21 -13.69 4.52
N LEU A 79 4.08 -13.04 4.23
CA LEU A 79 3.44 -13.11 2.91
C LEU A 79 4.35 -12.62 1.79
N LEU A 80 5.05 -11.49 1.99
CA LEU A 80 6.03 -10.98 1.03
C LEU A 80 7.23 -11.93 0.87
N TYR A 81 7.69 -12.52 1.96
CA TYR A 81 8.81 -13.46 1.94
C TYR A 81 8.50 -14.69 1.11
N VAL A 82 7.32 -15.30 1.31
CA VAL A 82 6.91 -16.51 0.59
C VAL A 82 6.32 -16.24 -0.80
N SER A 83 6.06 -14.98 -1.15
CA SER A 83 5.55 -14.60 -2.47
C SER A 83 6.48 -15.05 -3.60
N GLU A 84 5.91 -15.66 -4.63
CA GLU A 84 6.62 -16.05 -5.86
C GLU A 84 6.75 -14.90 -6.86
N GLU A 85 6.05 -13.79 -6.62
CA GLU A 85 6.07 -12.61 -7.47
C GLU A 85 7.45 -11.95 -7.52
N LYS A 86 7.75 -11.30 -8.65
CA LYS A 86 8.99 -10.53 -8.88
C LYS A 86 8.70 -9.25 -9.66
N GLY A 87 9.67 -8.34 -9.67
CA GLY A 87 9.59 -7.09 -10.41
C GLY A 87 8.37 -6.27 -9.97
N ILE A 88 7.62 -5.76 -10.94
CA ILE A 88 6.51 -4.84 -10.67
C ILE A 88 5.37 -5.47 -9.88
N ALA A 89 5.09 -6.76 -10.07
CA ALA A 89 4.05 -7.47 -9.33
C ALA A 89 4.40 -7.58 -7.85
N PHE A 90 5.66 -7.90 -7.55
CA PHE A 90 6.15 -7.91 -6.17
C PHE A 90 6.15 -6.51 -5.55
N LEU A 91 6.60 -5.51 -6.32
CA LEU A 91 6.57 -4.12 -5.87
C LEU A 91 5.16 -3.63 -5.54
N ARG A 92 4.12 -4.08 -6.28
CA ARG A 92 2.73 -3.81 -5.92
C ARG A 92 2.33 -4.43 -4.59
N GLN A 93 2.73 -5.67 -4.29
CA GLN A 93 2.48 -6.28 -2.98
C GLN A 93 3.16 -5.50 -1.85
N CYS A 94 4.37 -4.98 -2.10
CA CYS A 94 5.07 -4.12 -1.15
C CYS A 94 4.29 -2.82 -0.85
N VAL A 95 3.80 -2.15 -1.89
CA VAL A 95 2.98 -0.94 -1.77
C VAL A 95 1.66 -1.26 -1.06
N ALA A 96 1.03 -2.38 -1.39
CA ALA A 96 -0.19 -2.86 -0.73
C ALA A 96 0.03 -3.08 0.77
N ALA A 97 1.14 -3.72 1.15
CA ALA A 97 1.47 -3.99 2.55
C ALA A 97 1.63 -2.69 3.36
N GLU A 98 2.31 -1.68 2.81
CA GLU A 98 2.44 -0.37 3.45
C GLU A 98 1.07 0.33 3.57
N ALA A 99 0.20 0.20 2.57
CA ALA A 99 -1.16 0.74 2.62
C ALA A 99 -2.02 0.03 3.69
N ILE A 100 -1.96 -1.31 3.78
CA ILE A 100 -2.66 -2.09 4.80
C ILE A 100 -2.24 -1.65 6.21
N LEU A 101 -0.94 -1.52 6.45
CA LEU A 101 -0.42 -1.04 7.73
C LEU A 101 -0.89 0.39 8.05
N SER A 102 -0.87 1.26 7.06
CA SER A 102 -1.34 2.64 7.23
C SER A 102 -2.83 2.72 7.55
N ILE A 103 -3.65 1.89 6.88
CA ILE A 103 -5.09 1.76 7.17
C ILE A 103 -5.31 1.24 8.59
N ALA A 104 -4.61 0.19 9.00
CA ALA A 104 -4.71 -0.36 10.35
C ALA A 104 -4.29 0.64 11.45
N ASN A 105 -3.31 1.49 11.16
CA ASN A 105 -2.85 2.53 12.08
C ASN A 105 -3.74 3.78 12.09
N GLY A 106 -4.72 3.87 11.19
CA GLY A 106 -5.59 5.05 11.06
C GLY A 106 -4.86 6.27 10.52
N ASP A 107 -3.82 6.07 9.70
CA ASP A 107 -3.11 7.17 9.05
C ASP A 107 -4.06 7.97 8.15
N ASP A 108 -3.89 9.29 8.13
CA ASP A 108 -4.59 10.14 7.18
C ASP A 108 -4.08 9.96 5.74
N GLN A 109 -4.87 10.47 4.79
CA GLN A 109 -4.58 10.35 3.35
C GLN A 109 -3.20 10.93 2.99
N ASP A 110 -2.79 12.02 3.62
CA ASP A 110 -1.51 12.68 3.34
C ASP A 110 -0.33 11.82 3.81
N THR A 111 -0.46 11.21 4.99
CA THR A 111 0.53 10.31 5.57
C THR A 111 0.66 9.05 4.71
N LEU A 112 -0.47 8.47 4.29
CA LEU A 112 -0.50 7.34 3.36
C LEU A 112 0.23 7.69 2.06
N LEU A 113 -0.13 8.81 1.41
CA LEU A 113 0.51 9.22 0.16
C LEU A 113 2.03 9.42 0.31
N ARG A 114 2.48 10.03 1.41
CA ARG A 114 3.91 10.22 1.69
C ARG A 114 4.67 8.90 1.84
N LYS A 115 4.00 7.84 2.32
CA LYS A 115 4.58 6.49 2.43
C LYS A 115 4.59 5.76 1.09
N LEU A 116 3.55 5.91 0.25
CA LEU A 116 3.41 5.16 -1.00
C LEU A 116 4.18 5.77 -2.18
N LEU A 117 4.21 7.10 -2.30
CA LEU A 117 4.84 7.78 -3.45
C LEU A 117 6.34 7.47 -3.65
N PRO A 118 7.17 7.26 -2.60
CA PRO A 118 8.57 6.85 -2.76
C PRO A 118 8.78 5.59 -3.59
N TYR A 119 7.80 4.68 -3.65
CA TYR A 119 7.86 3.47 -4.48
C TYR A 119 7.85 3.77 -6.00
N CYS A 120 7.43 4.97 -6.40
CA CYS A 120 7.54 5.47 -7.78
C CYS A 120 8.89 6.16 -8.09
N GLY A 121 9.79 6.22 -7.10
CA GLY A 121 11.06 6.95 -7.16
C GLY A 121 10.97 8.37 -6.58
N VAL A 122 12.08 8.81 -5.97
CA VAL A 122 12.18 10.07 -5.20
C VAL A 122 11.76 11.30 -6.02
N ASP A 123 12.22 11.41 -7.27
CA ASP A 123 11.87 12.54 -8.14
C ASP A 123 10.36 12.71 -8.30
N ARG A 124 9.64 11.59 -8.45
CA ARG A 124 8.18 11.59 -8.64
C ARG A 124 7.44 11.86 -7.36
N ALA A 125 7.92 11.29 -6.25
CA ALA A 125 7.37 11.60 -4.94
C ALA A 125 7.44 13.11 -4.65
N LEU A 126 8.60 13.74 -4.93
CA LEU A 126 8.76 15.19 -4.79
C LEU A 126 7.84 15.97 -5.72
N ALA A 127 7.72 15.57 -7.00
CA ALA A 127 6.85 16.24 -7.96
C ALA A 127 5.36 16.15 -7.59
N ALA A 128 4.90 14.99 -7.12
CA ALA A 128 3.51 14.79 -6.69
C ALA A 128 3.18 15.61 -5.43
N LEU A 129 4.07 15.61 -4.44
CA LEU A 129 3.91 16.41 -3.22
C LEU A 129 3.95 17.93 -3.51
N ALA A 130 4.73 18.37 -4.49
CA ALA A 130 4.77 19.76 -4.91
C ALA A 130 3.44 20.22 -5.54
N LYS A 131 2.81 19.36 -6.37
CA LYS A 131 1.51 19.63 -6.99
C LYS A 131 0.36 19.70 -5.98
N GLY A 132 0.33 18.78 -5.01
CA GLY A 132 -0.70 18.80 -3.95
C GLY A 132 -0.62 20.06 -3.08
N LYS A 133 0.57 20.62 -2.85
CA LYS A 133 0.73 21.90 -2.13
C LYS A 133 0.22 23.11 -2.90
N THR A 134 0.28 23.09 -4.23
CA THR A 134 -0.22 24.20 -5.06
C THR A 134 -1.75 24.21 -5.15
N GLU A 135 -2.43 23.05 -5.04
CA GLU A 135 -3.90 22.97 -5.08
C GLU A 135 -4.58 23.31 -3.74
N HIS A 136 -3.82 23.52 -2.66
CA HIS A 136 -4.33 23.96 -1.34
C HIS A 136 -3.86 25.37 -0.96
N ALA A 137 -3.23 26.09 -1.90
CA ALA A 137 -2.75 27.45 -1.72
C ALA A 137 -3.63 28.51 -2.41
N ASP A 138 -4.72 28.08 -3.06
CA ASP A 138 -5.79 28.91 -3.64
C ASP A 138 -7.13 28.63 -2.93
#